data_AF-A0A4R2HMH1-F1
#
_entry.id   AF-A0A4R2HMH1-F1
#
_cell.length_a   1.000
_cell.length_b   1.000
_cell.length_c   1.000
_cell.angle_alpha   90.00
_cell.angle_beta   90.00
_cell.angle_gamma   90.00
#
_symmetry.space_group_name_H-M   'P 1'
#
loop_
_entity.id
_entity.type
_entity.pdbx_description
1 polymer ?
#
loop_
_entity_poly.entity_id
_entity_poly.type
_entity_poly.pdbx_seq_one_letter_code
_entity_poly.pdbx_strand_id
1 'polypeptide(L)'
;MNSGFTTAGAVRLAGARIGGQVSLSGAELGGIDSKGRSLVADGLKCDRKLLLSNGFSAVGSVSMAGAEIQLLEVGDTPGSLPTLGDATGWTLQDVNGVIRTDRRAAAAWLSTQAAAQPWQALAAIYDRNGQSPDARWMRYKSALRSTKNTSKLVWLTRQAYRVTTGHGYYPLVALAWLVLILLVATTLTAVWGDQFTTATSTAIRADLASQMSPVPGRVPAGLCSTGWDVPCLDPLAYGLATAFPVIGPGHTWTPPDDSWTLTGAFHAMRLMAWVFAAILLAGVSGLLRKQT
;
A
#
# COMPACT_ATOMS: atom_id res chain seq x y z
N MET A 1 6.42 -33.92 -27.98
CA MET A 1 5.08 -34.12 -28.56
C MET A 1 4.44 -32.74 -28.66
N ASN A 2 4.25 -32.21 -29.86
CA ASN A 2 3.83 -30.80 -30.11
C ASN A 2 2.44 -30.68 -30.76
N SER A 3 1.65 -31.76 -30.77
CA SER A 3 0.38 -31.83 -31.49
C SER A 3 -0.86 -31.73 -30.59
N GLY A 4 -0.69 -31.32 -29.32
CA GLY A 4 -1.75 -31.42 -28.32
C GLY A 4 -2.18 -32.87 -28.07
N PHE A 5 -3.10 -33.08 -27.14
CA PHE A 5 -3.82 -34.34 -26.97
C PHE A 5 -5.18 -34.06 -26.33
N THR A 6 -6.17 -34.90 -26.60
CA THR A 6 -7.52 -34.79 -26.04
C THR A 6 -7.76 -35.92 -25.04
N THR A 7 -8.37 -35.62 -23.89
CA THR A 7 -8.78 -36.64 -22.92
C THR A 7 -10.25 -36.57 -22.59
N ALA A 8 -10.90 -37.75 -22.57
CA ALA A 8 -12.27 -37.90 -22.10
C ALA A 8 -12.38 -37.90 -20.56
N GLY A 9 -11.28 -38.20 -19.87
CA GLY A 9 -11.18 -38.20 -18.41
C GLY A 9 -10.29 -37.08 -17.87
N ALA A 10 -10.36 -36.85 -16.56
CA ALA A 10 -9.45 -35.95 -15.86
C ALA A 10 -8.02 -36.50 -15.88
N VAL A 11 -7.04 -35.61 -16.06
CA VAL A 11 -5.62 -35.93 -15.98
C VAL A 11 -5.16 -35.76 -14.54
N ARG A 12 -4.53 -36.79 -13.97
CA ARG A 12 -4.05 -36.77 -12.58
C ARG A 12 -2.53 -36.93 -12.56
N LEU A 13 -1.85 -35.89 -12.08
CA LEU A 13 -0.41 -35.82 -11.80
C LEU A 13 -0.14 -35.64 -10.30
N ALA A 14 -1.11 -36.00 -9.46
CA ALA A 14 -1.05 -35.76 -8.02
C ALA A 14 0.15 -36.48 -7.38
N GLY A 15 1.00 -35.72 -6.68
CA GLY A 15 2.22 -36.22 -6.04
C GLY A 15 3.32 -36.68 -6.99
N ALA A 16 3.16 -36.49 -8.30
CA ALA A 16 4.16 -36.89 -9.29
C ALA A 16 5.45 -36.06 -9.11
N ARG A 17 6.60 -36.68 -9.42
CA ARG A 17 7.90 -36.02 -9.47
C ARG A 17 8.45 -36.14 -10.88
N ILE A 18 8.65 -35.01 -11.54
CA ILE A 18 9.06 -34.93 -12.93
C ILE A 18 10.28 -34.02 -13.00
N GLY A 19 11.47 -34.61 -13.17
CA GLY A 19 12.72 -33.85 -13.34
C GLY A 19 12.80 -33.12 -14.69
N GLY A 20 11.89 -33.45 -15.60
CA GLY A 20 11.75 -32.84 -16.91
C GLY A 20 10.74 -31.68 -16.93
N GLN A 21 10.20 -31.47 -18.12
CA GLN A 21 9.04 -30.60 -18.33
C GLN A 21 7.77 -31.44 -18.45
N VAL A 22 6.65 -30.87 -18.03
CA VAL A 22 5.30 -31.37 -18.32
C VAL A 22 4.70 -30.46 -19.37
N SER A 23 4.56 -30.97 -20.60
CA SER A 23 3.91 -30.22 -21.67
C SER A 23 2.46 -30.65 -21.85
N LEU A 24 1.54 -29.73 -21.55
CA LEU A 24 0.13 -29.81 -21.92
C LEU A 24 -0.22 -28.75 -22.98
N SER A 25 0.78 -28.28 -23.72
CA SER A 25 0.59 -27.31 -24.79
C SER A 25 -0.39 -27.84 -25.84
N GLY A 26 -1.45 -27.08 -26.11
CA GLY A 26 -2.53 -27.47 -27.03
C GLY A 26 -3.35 -28.67 -26.60
N ALA A 27 -3.27 -29.11 -25.33
CA ALA A 27 -4.09 -30.19 -24.84
C ALA A 27 -5.54 -29.73 -24.57
N GLU A 28 -6.51 -30.60 -24.87
CA GLU A 28 -7.93 -30.39 -24.64
C GLU A 28 -8.42 -31.39 -23.59
N LEU A 29 -8.57 -30.92 -22.35
CA LEU A 29 -9.03 -31.75 -21.24
C LEU A 29 -10.56 -31.67 -21.14
N GLY A 30 -11.24 -32.56 -21.88
CA GLY A 30 -12.70 -32.64 -21.93
C GLY A 30 -13.35 -33.30 -20.72
N GLY A 31 -12.59 -34.10 -19.96
CA GLY A 31 -13.07 -34.78 -18.77
C GLY A 31 -12.87 -34.00 -17.46
N ILE A 32 -13.69 -34.34 -16.45
CA ILE A 32 -13.59 -33.83 -15.08
C ILE A 32 -13.63 -34.98 -14.06
N ASP A 33 -12.99 -34.79 -12.90
CA ASP A 33 -13.14 -35.68 -11.76
C ASP A 33 -14.43 -35.38 -10.97
N SER A 34 -14.69 -36.14 -9.90
CA SER A 34 -15.86 -35.94 -9.04
C SER A 34 -15.90 -34.59 -8.31
N LYS A 35 -14.82 -33.80 -8.37
CA LYS A 35 -14.73 -32.45 -7.81
C LYS A 35 -14.72 -31.37 -8.90
N GLY A 36 -14.99 -31.73 -10.17
CA GLY A 36 -15.00 -30.77 -11.28
C GLY A 36 -13.61 -30.33 -11.75
N ARG A 37 -12.57 -31.13 -11.49
CA ARG A 37 -11.18 -30.81 -11.89
C ARG A 37 -10.79 -31.59 -13.14
N SER A 38 -10.27 -30.89 -14.14
CA SER A 38 -9.76 -31.51 -15.37
C SER A 38 -8.28 -31.86 -15.26
N LEU A 39 -7.51 -31.08 -14.51
CA LEU A 39 -6.11 -31.38 -14.18
C LEU A 39 -5.92 -31.35 -12.67
N VAL A 40 -5.45 -32.47 -12.12
CA VAL A 40 -5.10 -32.60 -10.70
C VAL A 40 -3.58 -32.70 -10.59
N ALA A 41 -2.91 -31.57 -10.39
CA ALA A 41 -1.47 -31.46 -10.20
C ALA A 41 -1.12 -31.15 -8.72
N ASP A 42 -1.98 -31.57 -7.79
CA ASP A 42 -1.76 -31.37 -6.36
C ASP A 42 -0.47 -32.08 -5.90
N GLY A 43 0.45 -31.36 -5.26
CA GLY A 43 1.75 -31.88 -4.84
C GLY A 43 2.70 -32.27 -5.98
N LEU A 44 2.42 -31.85 -7.22
CA LEU A 44 3.32 -32.07 -8.36
C LEU A 44 4.65 -31.37 -8.10
N LYS A 45 5.76 -32.10 -8.27
CA LYS A 45 7.11 -31.51 -8.38
C LYS A 45 7.55 -31.53 -9.84
N CYS A 46 7.75 -30.36 -10.41
CA CYS A 46 8.22 -30.19 -11.78
C CYS A 46 9.48 -29.32 -11.78
N ASP A 47 10.63 -29.94 -12.00
CA ASP A 47 11.93 -29.29 -11.87
C ASP A 47 12.22 -28.32 -13.05
N ARG A 48 11.42 -28.39 -14.12
CA ARG A 48 11.48 -27.46 -15.25
C ARG A 48 10.13 -26.79 -15.49
N LYS A 49 9.52 -27.00 -16.65
CA LYS A 49 8.36 -26.23 -17.09
C LYS A 49 7.07 -27.03 -16.96
N LEU A 50 6.02 -26.44 -16.41
CA LEU A 50 4.65 -26.87 -16.63
C LEU A 50 4.03 -25.93 -17.70
N LEU A 51 3.74 -26.48 -18.87
CA LEU A 51 3.25 -25.71 -20.03
C LEU A 51 1.74 -25.90 -20.20
N LEU A 52 0.97 -24.87 -19.87
CA LEU A 52 -0.49 -24.75 -20.05
C LEU A 52 -0.81 -23.66 -21.09
N SER A 53 -0.10 -23.69 -22.21
CA SER A 53 -0.09 -22.66 -23.26
C SER A 53 -0.52 -23.21 -24.63
N ASN A 54 -0.42 -22.40 -25.68
CA ASN A 54 -0.63 -22.81 -27.08
C ASN A 54 -1.99 -23.50 -27.34
N GLY A 55 -3.08 -22.92 -26.84
CA GLY A 55 -4.43 -23.47 -27.02
C GLY A 55 -4.84 -24.53 -25.99
N PHE A 56 -4.07 -24.69 -24.90
CA PHE A 56 -4.50 -25.50 -23.76
C PHE A 56 -5.91 -25.09 -23.30
N SER A 57 -6.82 -26.07 -23.20
CA SER A 57 -8.17 -25.88 -22.71
C SER A 57 -8.57 -27.00 -21.75
N ALA A 58 -9.38 -26.64 -20.77
CA ALA A 58 -9.88 -27.58 -19.77
C ALA A 58 -11.33 -27.21 -19.43
N VAL A 59 -12.23 -28.17 -19.49
CA VAL A 59 -13.66 -27.96 -19.19
C VAL A 59 -13.86 -27.69 -17.69
N GLY A 60 -13.07 -28.35 -16.85
CA GLY A 60 -13.03 -28.16 -15.41
C GLY A 60 -11.82 -27.34 -14.94
N SER A 61 -11.66 -27.27 -13.62
CA SER A 61 -10.59 -26.50 -13.00
C SER A 61 -9.22 -27.22 -13.04
N VAL A 62 -8.15 -26.43 -12.95
CA VAL A 62 -6.78 -26.90 -12.82
C VAL A 62 -6.32 -26.69 -11.37
N SER A 63 -6.14 -27.78 -10.64
CA SER A 63 -5.71 -27.78 -9.24
C SER A 63 -4.20 -28.01 -9.15
N MET A 64 -3.50 -27.18 -8.40
CA MET A 64 -2.05 -27.17 -8.20
C MET A 64 -1.70 -26.98 -6.71
N ALA A 65 -2.54 -27.49 -5.81
CA ALA A 65 -2.36 -27.31 -4.38
C ALA A 65 -1.05 -27.96 -3.93
N GLY A 66 -0.19 -27.22 -3.24
CA GLY A 66 1.12 -27.72 -2.80
C GLY A 66 2.09 -28.10 -3.91
N ALA A 67 1.85 -27.70 -5.17
CA ALA A 67 2.75 -27.99 -6.27
C ALA A 67 4.05 -27.16 -6.17
N GLU A 68 5.18 -27.76 -6.53
CA GLU A 68 6.49 -27.13 -6.64
C GLU A 68 6.90 -27.12 -8.11
N ILE A 69 6.86 -25.95 -8.76
CA ILE A 69 7.09 -25.81 -10.20
C ILE A 69 8.16 -24.75 -10.43
N GLN A 70 9.21 -25.10 -11.18
CA GLN A 70 10.25 -24.12 -11.51
C GLN A 70 9.68 -23.00 -12.39
N LEU A 71 9.03 -23.32 -13.51
CA LEU A 71 8.38 -22.31 -14.36
C LEU A 71 6.99 -22.77 -14.79
N LEU A 72 5.98 -21.94 -14.50
CA LEU A 72 4.63 -22.12 -15.00
C LEU A 72 4.40 -21.23 -16.22
N GLU A 73 4.09 -21.84 -17.35
CA GLU A 73 3.70 -21.12 -18.57
C GLU A 73 2.20 -21.29 -18.79
N VAL A 74 1.50 -20.18 -18.95
CA VAL A 74 0.09 -20.14 -19.35
C VAL A 74 -0.05 -19.38 -20.67
N GLY A 75 -1.24 -19.34 -21.25
CA GLY A 75 -1.47 -18.61 -22.50
C GLY A 75 -1.24 -17.10 -22.42
N ASP A 76 -1.06 -16.48 -23.58
CA ASP A 76 -0.66 -15.07 -23.73
C ASP A 76 -1.81 -14.07 -23.64
N THR A 77 -3.06 -14.54 -23.51
CA THR A 77 -4.24 -13.67 -23.37
C THR A 77 -5.09 -14.04 -22.15
N PRO A 78 -5.83 -13.10 -21.54
CA PRO A 78 -6.67 -13.39 -20.38
C PRO A 78 -7.71 -14.49 -20.64
N GLY A 79 -8.25 -14.57 -21.86
CA GLY A 79 -9.23 -15.59 -22.27
C GLY A 79 -8.64 -16.99 -22.43
N SER A 80 -7.32 -17.11 -22.56
CA SER A 80 -6.62 -18.40 -22.65
C SER A 80 -6.22 -19.00 -21.29
N LEU A 81 -6.52 -18.30 -20.19
CA LEU A 81 -6.21 -18.80 -18.86
C LEU A 81 -7.19 -19.91 -18.47
N PRO A 82 -6.71 -21.06 -17.98
CA PRO A 82 -7.60 -22.10 -17.50
C PRO A 82 -8.29 -21.66 -16.21
N THR A 83 -9.45 -22.23 -15.92
CA THR A 83 -10.11 -22.02 -14.63
C THR A 83 -9.20 -22.52 -13.50
N LEU A 84 -8.73 -21.60 -12.65
CA LEU A 84 -7.85 -21.97 -11.53
C LEU A 84 -8.64 -22.65 -10.41
N GLY A 85 -8.26 -23.90 -10.11
CA GLY A 85 -8.70 -24.68 -8.96
C GLY A 85 -7.96 -24.27 -7.69
N ASP A 86 -7.65 -25.19 -6.79
CA ASP A 86 -6.89 -24.86 -5.58
C ASP A 86 -5.41 -24.66 -5.90
N ALA A 87 -4.84 -23.53 -5.48
CA ALA A 87 -3.42 -23.21 -5.61
C ALA A 87 -2.74 -23.04 -4.24
N THR A 88 -3.41 -23.41 -3.15
CA THR A 88 -2.90 -23.21 -1.79
C THR A 88 -1.61 -23.98 -1.58
N GLY A 89 -0.57 -23.29 -1.10
CA GLY A 89 0.73 -23.90 -0.81
C GLY A 89 1.60 -24.15 -2.03
N TRP A 90 1.18 -23.74 -3.22
CA TRP A 90 2.03 -23.84 -4.41
C TRP A 90 3.29 -22.97 -4.27
N THR A 91 4.36 -23.36 -4.94
CA THR A 91 5.58 -22.57 -5.07
C THR A 91 6.00 -22.53 -6.53
N LEU A 92 6.24 -21.32 -7.02
CA LEU A 92 6.63 -21.04 -8.40
C LEU A 92 7.93 -20.24 -8.39
N GLN A 93 8.95 -20.68 -9.16
CA GLN A 93 10.18 -19.87 -9.29
C GLN A 93 10.01 -18.74 -10.30
N ASP A 94 9.36 -18.99 -11.43
CA ASP A 94 8.99 -17.97 -12.40
C ASP A 94 7.66 -18.32 -13.10
N VAL A 95 7.10 -17.35 -13.83
CA VAL A 95 5.90 -17.51 -14.66
C VAL A 95 6.10 -16.92 -16.05
N ASN A 96 5.40 -17.47 -17.04
CA ASN A 96 5.30 -16.96 -18.40
C ASN A 96 3.84 -16.84 -18.85
N GLY A 97 3.63 -16.14 -19.97
CA GLY A 97 2.30 -15.82 -20.50
C GLY A 97 1.73 -14.53 -19.92
N VAL A 98 0.44 -14.32 -20.11
CA VAL A 98 -0.25 -13.07 -19.71
C VAL A 98 -0.10 -12.74 -18.23
N ILE A 99 0.05 -13.76 -17.37
CA ILE A 99 0.20 -13.55 -15.92
C ILE A 99 1.55 -12.94 -15.54
N ARG A 100 2.55 -12.99 -16.42
CA ARG A 100 3.87 -12.35 -16.21
C ARG A 100 3.83 -10.86 -16.57
N THR A 101 3.03 -10.48 -17.56
CA THR A 101 3.05 -9.15 -18.18
C THR A 101 1.86 -8.28 -17.79
N ASP A 102 0.71 -8.89 -17.45
CA ASP A 102 -0.49 -8.19 -17.01
C ASP A 102 -0.90 -8.64 -15.60
N ARG A 103 -0.55 -7.80 -14.63
CA ARG A 103 -0.94 -8.00 -13.22
C ARG A 103 -2.46 -8.08 -13.02
N ARG A 104 -3.27 -7.41 -13.85
CA ARG A 104 -4.73 -7.42 -13.71
C ARG A 104 -5.29 -8.76 -14.15
N ALA A 105 -4.80 -9.30 -15.27
CA ALA A 105 -5.14 -10.66 -15.71
C ALA A 105 -4.76 -11.70 -14.65
N ALA A 106 -3.54 -11.61 -14.12
CA ALA A 106 -3.10 -12.50 -13.05
C ALA A 106 -3.95 -12.39 -11.77
N ALA A 107 -4.35 -11.17 -11.39
CA ALA A 107 -5.21 -10.95 -10.24
C ALA A 107 -6.65 -11.45 -10.46
N ALA A 108 -7.17 -11.31 -11.68
CA ALA A 108 -8.47 -11.87 -12.05
C ALA A 108 -8.43 -13.40 -11.98
N TRP A 109 -7.34 -14.00 -12.47
CA TRP A 109 -7.12 -15.44 -12.42
C TRP A 109 -7.03 -15.99 -10.99
N LEU A 110 -6.28 -15.31 -10.12
CA LEU A 110 -6.19 -15.66 -8.70
C LEU A 110 -7.44 -15.25 -7.90
N SER A 111 -8.45 -14.65 -8.52
CA SER A 111 -9.60 -14.09 -7.79
C SER A 111 -10.42 -15.13 -7.05
N THR A 112 -10.44 -16.36 -7.56
CA THR A 112 -11.09 -17.53 -6.96
C THR A 112 -10.39 -18.00 -5.67
N GLN A 113 -9.13 -17.62 -5.46
CA GLN A 113 -8.34 -18.06 -4.31
C GLN A 113 -8.69 -17.25 -3.05
N ALA A 114 -9.19 -17.95 -2.04
CA ALA A 114 -9.43 -17.39 -0.70
C ALA A 114 -8.13 -17.14 0.06
N ALA A 115 -7.14 -18.02 -0.10
CA ALA A 115 -5.84 -17.89 0.53
C ALA A 115 -5.06 -16.69 -0.01
N ALA A 116 -4.36 -15.98 0.88
CA ALA A 116 -3.47 -14.89 0.49
C ALA A 116 -2.13 -15.39 -0.09
N GLN A 117 -1.73 -16.62 0.24
CA GLN A 117 -0.44 -17.19 -0.13
C GLN A 117 -0.20 -17.24 -1.65
N PRO A 118 -1.17 -17.65 -2.50
CA PRO A 118 -0.94 -17.67 -3.95
C PRO A 118 -0.63 -16.29 -4.55
N TRP A 119 -1.24 -15.25 -3.99
CA TRP A 119 -0.98 -13.86 -4.36
C TRP A 119 0.42 -13.40 -3.96
N GLN A 120 0.88 -13.82 -2.79
CA GLN A 120 2.22 -13.50 -2.29
C GLN A 120 3.30 -14.21 -3.11
N ALA A 121 3.06 -15.46 -3.52
CA ALA A 121 3.96 -16.21 -4.38
C ALA A 121 4.19 -15.47 -5.72
N LEU A 122 3.11 -15.02 -6.36
CA LEU A 122 3.22 -14.27 -7.61
C LEU A 122 3.87 -12.88 -7.42
N ALA A 123 3.58 -12.20 -6.31
CA ALA A 123 4.26 -10.94 -5.98
C ALA A 123 5.78 -11.11 -5.82
N ALA A 124 6.22 -12.23 -5.23
CA ALA A 124 7.65 -12.53 -5.10
C ALA A 124 8.31 -12.76 -6.47
N ILE A 125 7.60 -13.38 -7.42
CA ILE A 125 8.07 -13.53 -8.80
C ILE A 125 8.21 -12.17 -9.49
N TYR A 126 7.22 -11.28 -9.35
CA TYR A 126 7.31 -9.93 -9.90
C TYR A 126 8.50 -9.14 -9.35
N ASP A 127 8.83 -9.27 -8.05
CA ASP A 127 10.03 -8.64 -7.50
C ASP A 127 11.32 -9.22 -8.08
N ARG A 128 11.43 -10.55 -8.20
CA ARG A 128 12.59 -11.19 -8.83
C ARG A 128 12.78 -10.76 -10.29
N ASN A 129 11.66 -10.52 -10.99
CA ASN A 129 11.65 -10.03 -12.36
C ASN A 129 11.85 -8.51 -12.49
N GLY A 130 12.13 -7.79 -11.39
CA GLY A 130 12.34 -6.33 -11.39
C GLY A 130 11.06 -5.49 -11.51
N GLN A 131 9.88 -6.12 -11.47
CA GLN A 131 8.57 -5.48 -11.59
C GLN A 131 8.04 -5.03 -10.21
N SER A 132 8.83 -4.22 -9.50
CA SER A 132 8.50 -3.82 -8.12
C SER A 132 7.13 -3.12 -7.95
N PRO A 133 6.64 -2.28 -8.90
CA PRO A 133 5.29 -1.72 -8.81
C PRO A 133 4.19 -2.78 -8.78
N ASP A 134 4.35 -3.84 -9.58
CA ASP A 134 3.35 -4.90 -9.74
C ASP A 134 3.36 -5.84 -8.54
N ALA A 135 4.55 -6.13 -8.01
CA ALA A 135 4.74 -6.86 -6.77
C ALA A 135 4.06 -6.16 -5.58
N ARG A 136 4.28 -4.85 -5.42
CA ARG A 136 3.61 -4.05 -4.35
C ARG A 136 2.10 -4.08 -4.49
N TRP A 137 1.59 -3.93 -5.72
CA TRP A 137 0.16 -3.97 -6.00
C TRP A 137 -0.45 -5.35 -5.67
N MET A 138 0.22 -6.45 -6.05
CA MET A 138 -0.22 -7.80 -5.72
C MET A 138 -0.28 -8.04 -4.20
N ARG A 139 0.74 -7.59 -3.46
CA ARG A 139 0.74 -7.70 -1.99
C ARG A 139 -0.33 -6.85 -1.32
N TYR A 140 -0.61 -5.65 -1.86
CA TYR A 140 -1.73 -4.84 -1.40
C TYR A 140 -3.06 -5.58 -1.58
N LYS A 141 -3.28 -6.20 -2.75
CA LYS A 141 -4.49 -7.01 -3.03
C LYS A 141 -4.57 -8.25 -2.15
N SER A 142 -3.45 -8.91 -1.83
CA SER A 142 -3.43 -10.04 -0.90
C SER A 142 -3.77 -9.63 0.53
N ALA A 143 -3.28 -8.47 0.99
CA ALA A 143 -3.58 -7.95 2.33
C ALA A 143 -5.09 -7.76 2.55
N LEU A 144 -5.80 -7.24 1.55
CA LEU A 144 -7.27 -7.06 1.59
C LEU A 144 -8.06 -8.37 1.68
N ARG A 145 -7.47 -9.51 1.29
CA ARG A 145 -8.14 -10.82 1.37
C ARG A 145 -7.99 -11.45 2.74
N SER A 146 -6.82 -11.27 3.36
CA SER A 146 -6.55 -11.75 4.73
C SER A 146 -7.49 -11.13 5.78
N THR A 147 -8.18 -10.04 5.46
CA THR A 147 -9.07 -9.31 6.37
C THR A 147 -10.52 -9.78 6.35
N LYS A 148 -10.91 -10.73 5.49
CA LYS A 148 -12.32 -11.15 5.39
C LYS A 148 -12.83 -11.91 6.62
N ASN A 149 -11.94 -12.50 7.42
CA ASN A 149 -12.30 -13.35 8.57
C ASN A 149 -11.76 -12.83 9.92
N THR A 150 -11.38 -11.54 10.00
CA THR A 150 -10.79 -10.95 11.21
C THR A 150 -11.85 -10.29 12.10
N SER A 151 -11.63 -10.29 13.42
CA SER A 151 -12.50 -9.61 14.39
C SER A 151 -12.62 -8.10 14.11
N LYS A 152 -13.69 -7.46 14.60
CA LYS A 152 -13.94 -6.02 14.40
C LYS A 152 -12.79 -5.12 14.88
N LEU A 153 -12.10 -5.50 15.96
CA LEU A 153 -10.95 -4.75 16.48
C LEU A 153 -9.73 -4.82 15.54
N VAL A 154 -9.45 -6.01 15.01
CA VAL A 154 -8.39 -6.20 14.01
C VAL A 154 -8.74 -5.51 12.69
N TRP A 155 -10.03 -5.46 12.34
CA TRP A 155 -10.49 -4.70 11.19
C TRP A 155 -10.24 -3.20 11.36
N LEU A 156 -10.56 -2.61 12.52
CA LEU A 156 -10.33 -1.19 12.82
C LEU A 156 -8.85 -0.81 12.73
N THR A 157 -7.99 -1.58 13.38
CA THR A 157 -6.53 -1.35 13.34
C THR A 157 -5.99 -1.45 11.91
N ARG A 158 -6.54 -2.35 11.08
CA ARG A 158 -6.14 -2.47 9.68
C ARG A 158 -6.69 -1.37 8.78
N GLN A 159 -7.87 -0.81 9.04
CA GLN A 159 -8.33 0.39 8.35
C GLN A 159 -7.45 1.60 8.69
N ALA A 160 -7.09 1.76 9.97
CA ALA A 160 -6.13 2.79 10.36
C ALA A 160 -4.79 2.61 9.62
N TYR A 161 -4.27 1.37 9.55
CA TYR A 161 -3.04 1.06 8.81
C TYR A 161 -3.15 1.32 7.30
N ARG A 162 -4.32 1.08 6.69
CA ARG A 162 -4.61 1.38 5.28
C ARG A 162 -4.60 2.89 5.01
N VAL A 163 -5.27 3.66 5.86
CA VAL A 163 -5.40 5.13 5.71
C VAL A 163 -4.07 5.84 5.96
N THR A 164 -3.24 5.31 6.87
CA THR A 164 -1.97 5.96 7.25
C THR A 164 -0.79 5.54 6.38
N THR A 165 -0.67 4.25 6.03
CA THR A 165 0.53 3.71 5.37
C THR A 165 0.26 2.95 4.07
N GLY A 166 -1.00 2.82 3.63
CA GLY A 166 -1.35 2.00 2.47
C GLY A 166 -0.93 0.54 2.63
N HIS A 167 -1.11 -0.03 3.82
CA HIS A 167 -0.61 -1.37 4.22
C HIS A 167 0.92 -1.51 4.22
N GLY A 168 1.66 -0.40 4.29
CA GLY A 168 3.13 -0.38 4.18
C GLY A 168 3.66 -0.47 2.74
N TYR A 169 2.78 -0.58 1.74
CA TYR A 169 3.17 -0.67 0.33
C TYR A 169 3.19 0.68 -0.40
N TYR A 170 2.57 1.72 0.17
CA TYR A 170 2.43 3.05 -0.45
C TYR A 170 2.79 4.17 0.53
N PRO A 171 4.10 4.46 0.72
CA PRO A 171 4.55 5.46 1.69
C PRO A 171 4.13 6.90 1.37
N LEU A 172 3.79 7.19 0.10
CA LEU A 172 3.32 8.52 -0.32
C LEU A 172 1.95 8.92 0.29
N VAL A 173 1.22 7.98 0.89
CA VAL A 173 0.00 8.30 1.64
C VAL A 173 0.31 9.21 2.83
N ALA A 174 1.45 9.01 3.50
CA ALA A 174 1.88 9.88 4.59
C ALA A 174 2.15 11.32 4.10
N LEU A 175 2.72 11.47 2.90
CA LEU A 175 2.91 12.78 2.29
C LEU A 175 1.58 13.50 2.03
N ALA A 176 0.55 12.78 1.55
CA ALA A 176 -0.78 13.36 1.36
C ALA A 176 -1.40 13.86 2.67
N TRP A 177 -1.20 13.14 3.78
CA TRP A 177 -1.61 13.59 5.11
C TRP A 177 -0.85 14.84 5.58
N LEU A 178 0.46 14.91 5.34
CA LEU A 178 1.25 16.11 5.65
C LEU A 178 0.80 17.32 4.83
N VAL A 179 0.50 17.14 3.55
CA VAL A 179 -0.08 18.20 2.69
C VAL A 179 -1.46 18.63 3.20
N LEU A 180 -2.31 17.69 3.63
CA LEU A 180 -3.60 18.02 4.22
C LEU A 180 -3.43 18.84 5.51
N ILE A 181 -2.52 18.44 6.40
CA ILE A 181 -2.22 19.20 7.63
C ILE A 181 -1.70 20.60 7.28
N LEU A 182 -0.81 20.73 6.28
CA LEU A 182 -0.33 22.02 5.79
C LEU A 182 -1.48 22.92 5.35
N LEU A 183 -2.37 22.40 4.50
CA LEU A 183 -3.51 23.16 3.99
C LEU A 183 -4.45 23.59 5.13
N VAL A 184 -4.81 22.67 6.01
CA VAL A 184 -5.70 22.96 7.16
C VAL A 184 -5.05 23.96 8.12
N ALA A 185 -3.79 23.77 8.48
CA ALA A 185 -3.08 24.70 9.37
C ALA A 185 -2.96 26.10 8.75
N THR A 186 -2.69 26.17 7.44
CA THR A 186 -2.62 27.45 6.69
C THR A 186 -3.98 28.13 6.67
N THR A 187 -5.07 27.41 6.40
CA THR A 187 -6.42 28.02 6.37
C THR A 187 -6.88 28.45 7.76
N LEU A 188 -6.67 27.63 8.80
CA LEU A 188 -6.99 28.02 10.17
C LEU A 188 -6.23 29.28 10.58
N THR A 189 -4.94 29.37 10.25
CA THR A 189 -4.12 30.54 10.56
C THR A 189 -4.52 31.76 9.74
N ALA A 190 -4.94 31.59 8.48
CA ALA A 190 -5.42 32.70 7.66
C ALA A 190 -6.78 33.26 8.13
N VAL A 191 -7.65 32.41 8.68
CA VAL A 191 -9.00 32.82 9.13
C VAL A 191 -8.98 33.39 10.55
N TRP A 192 -8.21 32.79 11.46
CA TRP A 192 -8.17 33.17 12.88
C TRP A 192 -6.84 33.77 13.31
N GLY A 193 -5.96 34.13 12.36
CA GLY A 193 -4.60 34.59 12.61
C GLY A 193 -4.53 35.79 13.55
N ASP A 194 -5.48 36.73 13.44
CA ASP A 194 -5.53 37.93 14.29
C ASP A 194 -5.64 37.62 15.79
N GLN A 195 -6.16 36.44 16.15
CA GLN A 195 -6.32 35.99 17.53
C GLN A 195 -5.07 35.31 18.09
N PHE A 196 -4.07 35.01 17.25
CA PHE A 196 -2.83 34.39 17.69
C PHE A 196 -2.03 35.40 18.48
N THR A 197 -1.32 34.92 19.50
CA THR A 197 -0.53 35.80 20.36
C THR A 197 0.94 35.39 20.39
N THR A 198 1.82 36.35 20.59
CA THR A 198 3.25 36.09 20.86
C THR A 198 3.67 36.76 22.18
N ALA A 199 4.76 36.28 22.77
CA ALA A 199 5.28 36.84 24.02
C ALA A 199 5.77 38.27 23.80
N THR A 200 5.48 39.17 24.75
CA THR A 200 5.91 40.56 24.65
C THR A 200 7.41 40.72 24.91
N SER A 201 8.20 40.86 23.84
CA SER A 201 9.63 41.20 23.91
C SER A 201 9.85 42.65 24.35
N THR A 202 11.09 43.03 24.63
CA THR A 202 11.46 44.41 24.95
C THR A 202 11.19 45.36 23.78
N ALA A 203 11.40 44.92 22.54
CA ALA A 203 11.12 45.69 21.33
C ALA A 203 9.62 45.94 21.16
N ILE A 204 8.82 44.88 21.30
CA ILE A 204 7.35 44.96 21.25
C ILE A 204 6.81 45.89 22.33
N ARG A 205 7.35 45.80 23.56
CA ARG A 205 6.93 46.66 24.68
C ARG A 205 7.24 48.13 24.43
N ALA A 206 8.42 48.44 23.87
CA ALA A 206 8.81 49.81 23.57
C ALA A 206 7.91 50.44 22.49
N ASP A 207 7.58 49.67 21.45
CA ASP A 207 6.68 50.10 20.39
C ASP A 207 5.24 50.32 20.91
N LEU A 208 4.69 49.35 21.64
CA LEU A 208 3.32 49.46 22.18
C LEU A 208 3.19 50.50 23.30
N ALA A 209 4.22 50.73 24.11
CA ALA A 209 4.20 51.77 25.15
C ALA A 209 4.05 53.18 24.55
N SER A 210 4.41 53.38 23.28
CA SER A 210 4.18 54.63 22.56
C SER A 210 2.74 54.79 22.05
N GLN A 211 1.95 53.70 22.03
CA GLN A 211 0.63 53.64 21.41
C GLN A 211 -0.52 53.33 22.39
N MET A 212 -0.30 52.59 23.48
CA MET A 212 -1.36 52.15 24.41
C MET A 212 -0.87 51.83 25.85
N SER A 213 -1.82 51.80 26.79
CA SER A 213 -1.66 51.33 28.19
C SER A 213 -1.07 49.92 28.30
N PRO A 214 -0.43 49.53 29.43
CA PRO A 214 0.39 48.32 29.53
C PRO A 214 -0.33 47.08 29.04
N VAL A 215 0.14 46.52 27.93
CA VAL A 215 -0.41 45.31 27.34
C VAL A 215 0.05 44.12 28.18
N PRO A 216 -0.85 43.22 28.61
CA PRO A 216 -0.48 41.99 29.32
C PRO A 216 0.53 41.18 28.50
N GLY A 217 1.29 40.29 29.14
CA GLY A 217 2.53 39.66 28.62
C GLY A 217 2.47 38.89 27.29
N ARG A 218 1.35 38.92 26.56
CA ARG A 218 1.18 38.42 25.21
C ARG A 218 0.44 39.45 24.34
N VAL A 219 0.85 39.60 23.09
CA VAL A 219 0.27 40.56 22.12
C VAL A 219 -0.36 39.84 20.94
N PRO A 220 -1.55 40.25 20.46
CA PRO A 220 -2.23 39.63 19.32
C PRO A 220 -1.55 39.98 17.99
N ALA A 221 -1.66 39.09 17.00
CA ALA A 221 -1.04 39.24 15.68
C ALA A 221 -1.59 40.42 14.88
N GLY A 222 -2.84 40.82 15.14
CA GLY A 222 -3.46 42.00 14.51
C GLY A 222 -2.75 43.33 14.84
N LEU A 223 -1.89 43.37 15.86
CA LEU A 223 -1.06 44.53 16.21
C LEU A 223 0.38 44.43 15.67
N CYS A 224 0.68 43.43 14.84
CA CYS A 224 2.05 43.19 14.40
C CYS A 224 2.60 44.35 13.56
N SER A 225 3.87 44.70 13.83
CA SER A 225 4.63 45.70 13.08
C SER A 225 5.93 45.10 12.56
N THR A 226 6.37 45.53 11.38
CA THR A 226 7.61 45.07 10.74
C THR A 226 8.88 45.50 11.49
N GLY A 227 8.76 46.41 12.48
CA GLY A 227 9.86 46.83 13.36
C GLY A 227 10.11 45.91 14.55
N TRP A 228 9.31 44.86 14.73
CA TRP A 228 9.47 43.90 15.84
C TRP A 228 10.60 42.90 15.57
N ASP A 229 11.13 42.30 16.64
CA ASP A 229 12.12 41.22 16.61
C ASP A 229 11.52 39.87 16.14
N VAL A 230 10.19 39.79 16.07
CA VAL A 230 9.44 38.63 15.61
C VAL A 230 8.75 38.97 14.29
N PRO A 231 8.92 38.16 13.22
CA PRO A 231 8.22 38.41 11.96
C PRO A 231 6.71 38.26 12.15
N CYS A 232 5.94 39.07 11.41
CA CYS A 232 4.49 38.96 11.42
C CYS A 232 4.02 37.57 10.97
N LEU A 233 2.87 37.17 11.52
CA LEU A 233 2.29 35.87 11.29
C LEU A 233 1.97 35.68 9.80
N ASP A 234 2.75 34.84 9.13
CA ASP A 234 2.46 34.36 7.78
C ASP A 234 1.75 33.00 7.86
N PRO A 235 0.49 32.88 7.38
CA PRO A 235 -0.27 31.64 7.47
C PRO A 235 0.42 30.43 6.82
N LEU A 236 1.11 30.64 5.70
CA LEU A 236 1.79 29.56 4.98
C LEU A 236 3.04 29.09 5.73
N ALA A 237 3.87 30.00 6.20
CA ALA A 237 5.04 29.69 7.03
C ALA A 237 4.63 28.97 8.32
N TYR A 238 3.54 29.41 8.96
CA TYR A 238 2.99 28.76 10.14
C TYR A 238 2.47 27.35 9.82
N GLY A 239 1.76 27.18 8.71
CA GLY A 239 1.29 25.89 8.22
C GLY A 239 2.44 24.93 7.90
N LEU A 240 3.50 25.42 7.26
CA LEU A 240 4.72 24.65 6.96
C LEU A 240 5.42 24.18 8.22
N ALA A 241 5.58 25.05 9.22
CA ALA A 241 6.15 24.68 10.51
C ALA A 241 5.29 23.66 11.28
N THR A 242 3.96 23.72 11.12
CA THR A 242 3.02 22.76 11.73
C THR A 242 3.11 21.39 11.08
N ALA A 243 3.18 21.34 9.74
CA ALA A 243 3.22 20.09 8.98
C ALA A 243 4.62 19.45 8.94
N PHE A 244 5.70 20.25 8.98
CA PHE A 244 7.08 19.79 8.84
C PHE A 244 7.92 20.22 10.05
N PRO A 245 7.79 19.51 11.20
CA PRO A 245 8.40 19.94 12.45
C PRO A 245 9.94 19.93 12.47
N VAL A 246 10.58 19.31 11.46
CA VAL A 246 12.04 19.22 11.31
C VAL A 246 12.63 20.38 10.49
N ILE A 247 11.81 21.07 9.68
CA ILE A 247 12.28 22.02 8.66
C ILE A 247 11.98 23.49 9.03
N GLY A 248 11.08 23.74 9.99
CA GLY A 248 10.65 25.09 10.34
C GLY A 248 11.30 25.64 11.62
N PRO A 249 11.56 26.97 11.69
CA PRO A 249 11.75 27.61 12.99
C PRO A 249 10.50 27.36 13.85
N GLY A 250 10.70 27.13 15.16
CA GLY A 250 9.58 26.94 16.08
C GLY A 250 8.60 28.11 16.02
N HIS A 251 7.32 27.84 16.32
CA HIS A 251 6.30 28.89 16.30
C HIS A 251 6.57 29.91 17.41
N THR A 252 6.81 31.17 17.04
CA THR A 252 6.82 32.32 17.97
C THR A 252 5.40 32.77 18.31
N TRP A 253 4.46 32.56 17.39
CA TRP A 253 3.04 32.78 17.56
C TRP A 253 2.37 31.53 18.11
N THR A 254 1.44 31.67 19.05
CA THR A 254 0.64 30.56 19.56
C THR A 254 -0.85 30.86 19.40
N PRO A 255 -1.67 29.81 19.21
CA PRO A 255 -3.12 29.98 19.23
C PRO A 255 -3.60 30.60 20.55
N PRO A 256 -4.76 31.28 20.54
CA PRO A 256 -5.35 31.91 21.72
C PRO A 256 -5.60 30.92 22.88
N ASP A 257 -5.24 31.32 24.10
CA ASP A 257 -5.31 30.48 25.31
C ASP A 257 -6.75 30.20 25.76
N ASP A 258 -7.71 31.05 25.38
CA ASP A 258 -9.14 30.95 25.70
C ASP A 258 -9.91 30.01 24.75
N SER A 259 -9.32 29.66 23.61
CA SER A 259 -9.90 28.73 22.63
C SER A 259 -9.28 27.34 22.72
N TRP A 260 -9.82 26.50 23.62
CA TRP A 260 -9.38 25.11 23.77
C TRP A 260 -9.51 24.30 22.46
N THR A 261 -10.46 24.67 21.59
CA THR A 261 -10.71 24.00 20.31
C THR A 261 -9.60 24.28 19.30
N LEU A 262 -9.22 25.55 19.11
CA LEU A 262 -8.18 25.94 18.16
C LEU A 262 -6.80 25.47 18.67
N THR A 263 -6.51 25.71 19.94
CA THR A 263 -5.27 25.26 20.59
C THR A 263 -5.16 23.73 20.55
N GLY A 264 -6.23 23.02 20.91
CA GLY A 264 -6.29 21.56 20.82
C GLY A 264 -6.10 21.04 19.40
N ALA A 265 -6.70 21.69 18.39
CA ALA A 265 -6.54 21.31 16.99
C ALA A 265 -5.09 21.43 16.50
N PHE A 266 -4.38 22.52 16.82
CA PHE A 266 -2.98 22.66 16.45
C PHE A 266 -2.06 21.66 17.16
N HIS A 267 -2.30 21.36 18.44
CA HIS A 267 -1.57 20.31 19.13
C HIS A 267 -1.80 18.92 18.49
N ALA A 268 -3.05 18.60 18.16
CA ALA A 268 -3.39 17.35 17.49
C ALA A 268 -2.73 17.25 16.11
N MET A 269 -2.82 18.30 15.28
CA MET A 269 -2.16 18.36 13.98
C MET A 269 -0.65 18.17 14.08
N ARG A 270 -0.01 18.79 15.08
CA ARG A 270 1.44 18.66 15.30
C ARG A 270 1.84 17.24 15.70
N LEU A 271 1.09 16.60 16.59
CA LEU A 271 1.32 15.20 16.94
C LEU A 271 1.16 14.29 15.72
N MET A 272 0.11 14.50 14.91
CA MET A 272 -0.11 13.78 13.67
C MET A 272 1.04 14.00 12.66
N ALA A 273 1.52 15.24 12.53
CA ALA A 273 2.62 15.59 11.64
C ALA A 273 3.91 14.84 12.00
N TRP A 274 4.26 14.75 13.29
CA TRP A 274 5.39 13.93 13.75
C TRP A 274 5.24 12.45 13.38
N VAL A 275 4.05 11.87 13.58
CA VAL A 275 3.78 10.48 13.24
C VAL A 275 3.93 10.25 11.73
N PHE A 276 3.32 11.10 10.90
CA PHE A 276 3.39 10.95 9.45
C PHE A 276 4.79 11.23 8.88
N ALA A 277 5.52 12.18 9.44
CA ALA A 277 6.92 12.43 9.09
C ALA A 277 7.79 11.20 9.38
N ALA A 278 7.63 10.56 10.55
CA ALA A 278 8.33 9.33 10.89
C ALA A 278 7.97 8.17 9.94
N ILE A 279 6.69 8.00 9.60
CA ILE A 279 6.23 7.00 8.62
C ILE A 279 6.83 7.25 7.24
N LEU A 280 6.83 8.51 6.78
CA LEU A 280 7.39 8.89 5.48
C LEU A 280 8.90 8.60 5.42
N LEU A 281 9.64 9.00 6.46
CA LEU A 281 11.06 8.72 6.58
C LEU A 281 11.34 7.22 6.61
N ALA A 282 10.59 6.43 7.38
CA ALA A 282 10.72 4.98 7.42
C ALA A 282 10.41 4.31 6.07
N GLY A 283 9.44 4.86 5.32
CA GLY A 283 9.07 4.41 3.98
C GLY A 283 10.11 4.74 2.91
N VAL A 284 10.68 5.95 2.93
CA VAL A 284 11.67 6.43 1.96
C VAL A 284 13.05 5.82 2.22
N SER A 285 13.47 5.73 3.49
CA SER A 285 14.75 5.12 3.87
C SER A 285 14.81 3.61 3.64
N GLY A 286 13.66 2.97 3.38
CA GLY A 286 13.60 1.52 3.21
C GLY A 286 13.86 0.73 4.50
N LEU A 287 13.93 1.37 5.69
CA LEU A 287 14.08 0.71 6.99
C LEU A 287 12.95 -0.31 7.28
N LEU A 288 11.79 -0.15 6.63
CA LEU A 288 10.67 -1.10 6.70
C LEU A 288 10.76 -2.26 5.71
N ARG A 289 11.75 -2.29 4.80
CA ARG A 289 12.03 -3.50 4.02
C ARG A 289 12.67 -4.50 4.96
N LYS A 290 11.86 -5.41 5.51
CA LYS A 290 12.37 -6.69 5.99
C LYS A 290 13.23 -7.26 4.86
N GLN A 291 14.53 -7.44 5.15
CA GLN A 291 15.33 -8.35 4.34
C GLN A 291 14.61 -9.68 4.37
N THR A 292 14.32 -10.14 3.15
CA THR A 292 13.50 -11.30 2.80
C THR A 292 13.87 -12.55 3.57
#